data_AF-H1LT13-F1
#
_entry.id   AF-H1LT13-F1
#
_cell.length_a   1.000
_cell.length_b   1.000
_cell.length_c   1.000
_cell.angle_alpha   90.00
_cell.angle_beta   90.00
_cell.angle_gamma   90.00
#
_symmetry.space_group_name_H-M   'P 1'
#
loop_
_entity.id
_entity.type
_entity.pdbx_description
1 polymer ?
#
loop_
_entity_poly.entity_id
_entity_poly.type
_entity_poly.pdbx_seq_one_letter_code
_entity_poly.pdbx_strand_id
1 'polypeptide(L)'
;MKLLHDLYLERDIVNPAVIVDANHSNSNKKYKEQVRIVKEVLHSMRYSDEIRNFVKGVMIESYIEEGNQKIEEHIYGKSITDPCLSFEDSKKLLLEMAEIL
;
A
#
# COMPACT_ATOMS: atom_id res chain seq x y z
N MET A 1 -4.05 -0.02 -13.12
CA MET A 1 -2.81 -0.82 -13.25
C MET A 1 -2.43 -1.07 -14.70
N LYS A 2 -3.31 -1.65 -15.53
CA LYS A 2 -3.02 -1.94 -16.95
C LYS A 2 -2.50 -0.75 -17.78
N LEU A 3 -3.18 0.40 -17.71
CA LEU A 3 -2.72 1.61 -18.41
C LEU A 3 -1.26 1.99 -18.07
N LEU A 4 -0.86 1.91 -16.80
CA LEU A 4 0.50 2.25 -16.39
C LEU A 4 1.53 1.24 -16.92
N HIS A 5 1.19 -0.04 -16.90
CA HIS A 5 2.00 -1.10 -17.47
C HIS A 5 2.24 -0.86 -18.97
N ASP A 6 1.19 -0.58 -19.73
CA ASP A 6 1.28 -0.35 -21.18
C ASP A 6 2.15 0.88 -21.49
N LEU A 7 1.99 1.97 -20.72
CA LEU A 7 2.84 3.17 -20.83
C LEU A 7 4.31 2.91 -20.49
N TYR A 8 4.62 1.92 -19.64
CA TYR A 8 6.00 1.54 -19.35
C TYR A 8 6.61 0.74 -20.50
N LEU A 9 5.82 -0.10 -21.19
CA LEU A 9 6.26 -0.86 -22.37
C LEU A 9 6.54 0.02 -23.59
N GLU A 10 5.89 1.18 -23.68
CA GLU A 10 6.18 2.20 -24.70
C GLU A 10 7.51 2.93 -24.49
N ARG A 11 8.17 2.70 -23.35
CA ARG A 11 9.44 3.33 -22.99
C ARG A 11 10.58 2.31 -23.03
N ASP A 12 11.80 2.80 -23.19
CA ASP A 12 13.01 1.98 -23.16
C ASP A 12 13.43 1.67 -21.71
N ILE A 13 12.53 1.02 -20.95
CA ILE A 13 12.78 0.59 -19.56
C ILE A 13 13.17 -0.88 -19.58
N VAL A 14 14.43 -1.17 -19.23
CA VAL A 14 14.98 -2.52 -19.26
C VAL A 14 14.26 -3.49 -18.31
N ASN A 15 13.86 -3.00 -17.12
CA ASN A 15 13.18 -3.79 -16.09
C ASN A 15 11.94 -3.03 -15.56
N PRO A 16 10.81 -3.05 -16.29
CA PRO A 16 9.62 -2.32 -15.89
C PRO A 16 9.05 -2.91 -14.58
N ALA A 17 8.98 -2.08 -13.54
CA ALA A 17 8.51 -2.49 -12.22
C ALA A 17 7.92 -1.31 -11.45
N VAL A 18 6.99 -1.60 -10.55
CA VAL A 18 6.40 -0.59 -9.64
C VAL A 18 6.27 -1.10 -8.21
N ILE A 19 6.36 -0.16 -7.26
CA ILE A 19 5.87 -0.32 -5.89
C ILE A 19 4.64 0.57 -5.76
N VAL A 20 3.54 0.03 -5.22
CA VAL A 20 2.29 0.78 -5.06
C VAL A 20 2.20 1.34 -3.64
N ASP A 21 2.25 2.66 -3.51
CA ASP A 21 1.90 3.34 -2.26
C ASP A 21 0.41 3.18 -1.97
N ALA A 22 0.04 2.60 -0.84
CA ALA A 22 -1.35 2.42 -0.46
C ALA A 22 -1.95 3.66 0.24
N ASN A 23 -1.14 4.60 0.71
CA ASN A 23 -1.59 5.79 1.44
C ASN A 23 -1.62 7.05 0.55
N HIS A 24 -1.31 8.21 1.14
CA HIS A 24 -1.22 9.52 0.46
C HIS A 24 -2.38 9.78 -0.52
N SER A 25 -2.05 10.02 -1.78
CA SER A 25 -3.04 10.29 -2.84
C SER A 25 -3.86 9.07 -3.21
N ASN A 26 -3.31 7.86 -3.09
CA ASN A 26 -4.03 6.63 -3.44
C ASN A 26 -5.15 6.32 -2.42
N SER A 27 -4.92 6.62 -1.14
CA SER A 27 -5.96 6.53 -0.09
C SER A 27 -6.88 7.74 -0.02
N ASN A 28 -6.61 8.80 -0.81
CA ASN A 28 -7.23 10.11 -0.63
C ASN A 28 -7.12 10.61 0.82
N LYS A 29 -5.93 10.41 1.43
CA LYS A 29 -5.61 10.69 2.84
C LYS A 29 -6.52 9.98 3.86
N LYS A 30 -7.16 8.88 3.48
CA LYS A 30 -7.96 8.03 4.38
C LYS A 30 -7.17 6.77 4.69
N TYR A 31 -6.34 6.80 5.74
CA TYR A 31 -5.41 5.70 6.05
C TYR A 31 -6.03 4.30 6.14
N LYS A 32 -7.32 4.17 6.49
CA LYS A 32 -8.01 2.86 6.51
C LYS A 32 -8.24 2.27 5.11
N GLU A 33 -8.25 3.11 4.07
CA GLU A 33 -8.35 2.66 2.66
C GLU A 33 -7.12 1.89 2.20
N GLN A 34 -5.98 2.03 2.89
CA GLN A 34 -4.75 1.28 2.60
C GLN A 34 -5.04 -0.22 2.51
N VAL A 35 -5.84 -0.77 3.43
CA VAL A 35 -6.23 -2.19 3.44
C VAL A 35 -6.97 -2.58 2.16
N ARG A 36 -7.97 -1.78 1.75
CA ARG A 36 -8.70 -2.03 0.50
C ARG A 36 -7.77 -1.95 -0.70
N ILE A 37 -6.93 -0.92 -0.77
CA ILE A 37 -6.01 -0.70 -1.91
C ILE A 37 -5.02 -1.85 -2.06
N VAL A 38 -4.40 -2.30 -0.96
CA VAL A 38 -3.51 -3.46 -0.98
C VAL A 38 -4.24 -4.71 -1.48
N LYS A 39 -5.47 -4.96 -1.01
CA LYS A 39 -6.29 -6.09 -1.49
C LYS A 39 -6.63 -5.99 -2.98
N GLU A 40 -6.92 -4.80 -3.49
CA GLU A 40 -7.16 -4.57 -4.92
C GLU A 40 -5.90 -4.81 -5.77
N VAL A 41 -4.72 -4.41 -5.27
CA VAL A 41 -3.45 -4.69 -5.93
C VAL A 41 -3.19 -6.20 -5.98
N LEU A 42 -3.34 -6.90 -4.86
CA LEU A 42 -3.18 -8.36 -4.80
C LEU A 42 -4.18 -9.09 -5.69
N HIS A 43 -5.44 -8.64 -5.70
CA HIS A 43 -6.46 -9.16 -6.60
C HIS A 43 -6.02 -8.99 -8.06
N SER A 44 -5.58 -7.80 -8.45
CA SER A 44 -5.08 -7.53 -9.81
C SER A 44 -3.89 -8.44 -10.19
N MET A 45 -2.95 -8.65 -9.26
CA MET A 45 -1.82 -9.56 -9.44
C MET A 45 -2.26 -11.04 -9.58
N ARG A 46 -3.39 -11.43 -8.98
CA ARG A 46 -3.91 -12.79 -9.08
C ARG A 46 -4.54 -13.09 -10.44
N TYR A 47 -5.17 -12.10 -11.07
CA TYR A 47 -5.91 -12.28 -12.33
C TYR A 47 -5.13 -11.85 -13.58
N SER A 48 -3.94 -11.29 -13.44
CA SER A 48 -3.11 -10.87 -14.58
C SER A 48 -1.64 -11.14 -14.31
N ASP A 49 -1.05 -12.05 -15.10
CA ASP A 49 0.38 -12.35 -15.03
C ASP A 49 1.25 -11.15 -15.41
N GLU A 50 0.78 -10.29 -16.32
CA GLU A 50 1.42 -9.02 -16.67
C GLU A 50 1.54 -8.14 -15.42
N ILE A 51 0.44 -7.93 -14.70
CA ILE A 51 0.44 -7.13 -13.46
C ILE A 51 1.21 -7.82 -12.34
N ARG A 52 1.13 -9.16 -12.21
CA ARG A 52 1.91 -9.95 -11.24
C ARG A 52 3.41 -9.75 -11.44
N ASN A 53 3.87 -9.73 -12.70
CA ASN A 53 5.27 -9.54 -13.03
C ASN A 53 5.71 -8.07 -12.95
N PHE A 54 4.78 -7.11 -13.07
CA PHE A 54 5.05 -5.68 -13.01
C PHE A 54 5.09 -5.12 -11.57
N VAL A 55 4.21 -5.57 -10.68
CA VAL A 55 4.16 -5.11 -9.28
C VAL A 55 5.19 -5.87 -8.44
N LYS A 56 6.06 -5.13 -7.74
CA LYS A 56 7.13 -5.70 -6.88
C LYS A 56 6.90 -5.50 -5.40
N GLY A 57 5.93 -4.67 -5.03
CA GLY A 57 5.58 -4.48 -3.63
C GLY A 57 4.51 -3.42 -3.44
N VAL A 58 4.14 -3.25 -2.17
CA VAL A 58 3.28 -2.17 -1.70
C VAL A 58 3.99 -1.41 -0.59
N MET A 59 3.72 -0.11 -0.47
CA MET A 59 4.14 0.70 0.67
C MET A 59 2.92 0.99 1.54
N ILE A 60 3.06 0.80 2.84
CA ILE A 60 1.99 0.96 3.84
C ILE A 60 2.54 1.85 4.96
N GLU A 61 1.75 2.84 5.38
CA GLU A 61 2.02 3.63 6.57
C GLU A 61 1.26 3.04 7.76
N SER A 62 2.03 2.50 8.69
CA SER A 62 1.55 1.91 9.92
C SER A 62 2.39 2.34 11.11
N TYR A 63 1.76 2.29 12.29
CA TYR A 63 2.46 2.49 13.55
C TYR A 63 1.82 1.65 14.65
N ILE A 64 2.18 1.90 15.92
CA ILE A 64 1.64 1.10 17.03
C ILE A 64 0.14 1.40 17.20
N GLU A 65 -0.18 2.69 17.36
CA GLU A 65 -1.54 3.23 17.47
C GLU A 65 -2.04 3.76 16.11
N GLU A 66 -3.33 3.63 15.86
CA GLU A 66 -3.94 4.11 14.62
C GLU A 66 -4.07 5.64 14.55
N GLY A 67 -4.20 6.15 13.34
CA GLY A 67 -4.43 7.56 13.07
C GLY A 67 -3.19 8.41 13.28
N ASN A 68 -3.41 9.68 13.62
CA ASN A 68 -2.37 10.63 13.98
C ASN A 68 -2.80 11.46 15.20
N GLN A 69 -1.87 12.30 15.64
CA GLN A 69 -2.03 13.23 16.74
C GLN A 69 -1.25 14.52 16.43
N LYS A 70 -1.58 15.58 17.17
CA LYS A 70 -0.75 16.77 17.25
C LYS A 70 0.43 16.52 18.21
N ILE A 71 1.44 17.37 18.12
CA ILE A 71 2.71 17.20 18.87
C ILE A 71 2.44 17.20 20.39
N GLU A 72 1.49 18.00 20.86
CA GLU A 72 1.13 18.19 22.27
C GLU A 72 0.37 17.02 22.91
N GLU A 73 -0.17 16.07 22.13
CA GLU A 73 -0.98 14.97 22.67
C GLU A 73 -0.11 13.83 23.25
N HIS A 74 1.14 13.71 22.78
CA HIS A 74 2.17 12.81 23.32
C HIS A 74 1.75 11.33 23.53
N ILE A 75 0.79 10.82 22.77
CA ILE A 75 0.40 9.41 22.77
C ILE A 75 1.56 8.59 22.22
N TYR A 76 2.11 7.69 23.04
CA TYR A 76 3.18 6.83 22.60
C TYR A 76 2.74 5.98 21.40
N GLY A 77 3.59 5.90 20.37
CA GLY A 77 3.32 5.02 19.24
C GLY A 77 2.22 5.51 18.28
N LYS A 78 1.83 6.80 18.33
CA LYS A 78 0.87 7.42 17.40
C LYS A 78 1.56 8.49 16.53
N SER A 79 1.27 8.50 15.23
CA SER A 79 1.94 9.37 14.25
C SER A 79 1.69 10.86 14.54
N ILE A 80 2.70 11.72 14.36
CA ILE A 80 2.54 13.20 14.41
C ILE A 80 2.38 13.83 13.02
N THR A 81 2.35 13.02 11.97
CA THR A 81 2.26 13.43 10.56
C THR A 81 1.00 12.83 9.93
N ASP A 82 1.11 12.13 8.81
CA ASP A 82 -0.02 11.43 8.21
C ASP A 82 -0.54 10.30 9.10
N PRO A 83 -1.87 10.04 9.08
CA PRO A 83 -2.46 8.99 9.89
C PRO A 83 -2.07 7.60 9.40
N CYS A 84 -1.79 6.71 10.35
CA CYS A 84 -1.28 5.36 10.09
C CYS A 84 -2.27 4.27 10.48
N LEU A 85 -2.14 3.08 9.89
CA LEU A 85 -2.79 1.87 10.42
C LEU A 85 -2.23 1.50 11.79
N SER A 86 -3.04 0.83 12.61
CA SER A 86 -2.57 0.24 13.87
C SER A 86 -1.64 -0.96 13.63
N PHE A 87 -0.95 -1.39 14.68
CA PHE A 87 -0.17 -2.63 14.65
C PHE A 87 -1.06 -3.84 14.34
N GLU A 88 -2.26 -3.90 14.91
CA GLU A 88 -3.16 -5.05 14.71
C GLU A 88 -3.69 -5.11 13.27
N ASP A 89 -4.08 -3.97 12.69
CA ASP A 89 -4.48 -3.90 11.28
C ASP A 89 -3.32 -4.28 10.35
N SER A 90 -2.11 -3.85 10.69
CA SER A 90 -0.90 -4.15 9.92
C SER A 90 -0.55 -5.63 9.96
N LYS A 91 -0.56 -6.23 11.15
CA LYS A 91 -0.33 -7.66 11.34
C LYS A 91 -1.34 -8.48 10.55
N LYS A 92 -2.63 -8.14 10.67
CA LYS A 92 -3.69 -8.80 9.91
C LYS A 92 -3.46 -8.69 8.41
N LEU A 93 -3.19 -7.49 7.90
CA LEU A 93 -2.96 -7.26 6.49
C LEU A 93 -1.74 -8.04 5.97
N LEU A 94 -0.63 -8.04 6.70
CA LEU A 94 0.58 -8.78 6.32
C LEU A 94 0.34 -10.29 6.25
N LEU A 95 -0.40 -10.86 7.21
CA LEU A 95 -0.75 -12.27 7.20
C LEU A 95 -1.69 -12.62 6.03
N GLU A 96 -2.70 -11.80 5.77
CA GLU A 96 -3.57 -11.98 4.60
C GLU A 96 -2.79 -11.87 3.28
N MET A 97 -1.84 -10.94 3.17
CA MET A 97 -0.97 -10.82 2.00
C MET A 97 -0.15 -12.09 1.78
N ALA A 98 0.41 -12.67 2.85
CA ALA A 98 1.20 -13.89 2.80
C ALA A 98 0.37 -15.13 2.39
N GLU A 99 -0.91 -15.18 2.76
CA GLU A 99 -1.82 -16.26 2.33
C GLU A 99 -2.23 -16.18 0.85
N ILE A 100 -2.27 -14.98 0.29
CA ILE A 100 -2.73 -14.74 -1.10
C ILE A 100 -1.62 -14.96 -2.14
N LEU A 101 -0.36 -14.66 -1.79
CA LEU A 101 0.79 -14.64 -2.71
C LEU A 101 1.33 -16.02 -3.07
#